data_AF-A0A6J6ATN2-F1
#
_entry.id   AF-A0A6J6ATN2-F1
#
_cell.length_a   1.000
_cell.length_b   1.000
_cell.length_c   1.000
_cell.angle_alpha   90.00
_cell.angle_beta   90.00
_cell.angle_gamma   90.00
#
_symmetry.space_group_name_H-M   'P 1'
#
loop_
_entity.id
_entity.type
_entity.pdbx_description
1 polymer ?
#
loop_
_entity_poly.entity_id
_entity_poly.type
_entity_poly.pdbx_seq_one_letter_code
_entity_poly.pdbx_strand_id
1 'polypeptide(L)'
;MTLKLVEPLRTLFKDEVRSLGSQLGLPDEIIWRQPFPGPGLGVRIIGEVTPDKVAILQNADFIVREEIRSAGLEREIWQAFAVLADIRSVGVMGDERTYGRPIIVRAVTSEDAMTADWARLPYDLLEKISSRIINEVAGVNRVVYDVTSKPPGTIEWE
;
A
#
# COMPACT_ATOMS: atom_id res chain seq x y z
N MET A 1 1.05 -34.72 14.14
CA MET A 1 2.25 -34.83 13.27
C MET A 1 3.23 -33.75 13.67
N THR A 2 4.49 -34.11 13.90
CA THR A 2 5.58 -33.13 14.15
C THR A 2 6.41 -33.05 12.88
N LEU A 3 6.37 -31.91 12.20
CA LEU A 3 7.15 -31.67 10.98
C LEU A 3 8.51 -31.07 11.35
N LYS A 4 9.54 -31.36 10.55
CA LYS A 4 10.88 -30.74 10.67
C LYS A 4 10.91 -29.45 9.85
N LEU A 5 11.33 -28.34 10.47
CA LEU A 5 11.53 -27.05 9.80
C LEU A 5 12.88 -27.04 9.05
N VAL A 6 12.86 -26.55 7.80
CA VAL A 6 14.05 -26.33 6.97
C VAL A 6 14.05 -24.89 6.49
N GLU A 7 15.11 -24.14 6.81
CA GLU A 7 15.24 -22.69 6.54
C GLU A 7 16.44 -22.42 5.62
N PRO A 8 16.35 -22.71 4.30
CA PRO A 8 17.50 -22.69 3.39
C PRO A 8 18.09 -21.30 3.18
N LEU A 9 17.35 -20.24 3.48
CA LEU A 9 17.76 -18.84 3.29
C LEU A 9 18.23 -18.18 4.60
N ARG A 10 18.35 -18.93 5.70
CA ARG A 10 18.61 -18.39 7.05
C ARG A 10 19.90 -17.57 7.16
N THR A 11 20.90 -17.86 6.34
CA THR A 11 22.21 -17.19 6.38
C THR A 11 22.33 -16.04 5.38
N LEU A 12 21.27 -15.73 4.62
CA LEU A 12 21.27 -14.70 3.59
C LEU A 12 20.52 -13.45 4.05
N PHE A 13 21.09 -12.28 3.73
CA PHE A 13 20.41 -10.99 3.85
C PHE A 13 19.47 -10.73 2.66
N LYS A 14 18.65 -9.69 2.77
CA LYS A 14 17.56 -9.42 1.80
C LYS A 14 18.08 -9.14 0.39
N ASP A 15 19.18 -8.43 0.27
CA ASP A 15 19.90 -8.16 -0.98
C ASP A 15 20.50 -9.42 -1.59
N GLU A 16 21.09 -10.30 -0.77
CA GLU A 16 21.59 -11.60 -1.21
C GLU A 16 20.47 -12.52 -1.73
N VAL A 17 19.32 -12.54 -1.04
CA VAL A 17 18.13 -13.28 -1.48
C VAL A 17 17.61 -12.74 -2.82
N ARG A 18 17.66 -11.42 -3.05
CA ARG A 18 17.25 -10.82 -4.33
C ARG A 18 18.21 -11.20 -5.47
N SER A 19 19.51 -11.15 -5.22
CA SER A 19 20.54 -11.58 -6.18
C SER A 19 20.37 -13.05 -6.55
N LEU A 20 20.16 -13.92 -5.56
CA LEU A 20 19.87 -15.33 -5.77
C LEU A 20 18.60 -15.53 -6.61
N GLY A 21 17.52 -14.80 -6.31
CA GLY A 21 16.28 -14.86 -7.08
C GLY A 21 16.49 -14.52 -8.57
N SER A 22 17.33 -13.52 -8.84
CA SER A 22 17.68 -13.11 -10.21
C SER A 22 18.44 -14.22 -10.94
N GLN A 23 19.42 -14.85 -10.27
CA GLN A 23 20.20 -15.97 -10.84
C GLN A 23 19.35 -17.21 -11.10
N LEU A 24 18.30 -17.43 -10.30
CA LEU A 24 17.33 -18.51 -10.50
C LEU A 24 16.29 -18.19 -11.59
N GLY A 25 16.32 -17.01 -12.20
CA GLY A 25 15.41 -16.61 -13.27
C GLY A 25 14.02 -16.21 -12.78
N LEU A 26 13.87 -15.78 -11.52
CA LEU A 26 12.60 -15.23 -11.04
C LEU A 26 12.32 -13.87 -11.71
N PRO A 27 11.05 -13.53 -11.98
CA PRO A 27 10.68 -12.22 -12.51
C PRO A 27 11.10 -11.08 -11.57
N ASP A 28 11.62 -10.00 -12.15
CA ASP A 28 12.02 -8.78 -11.42
C ASP A 28 10.88 -8.22 -10.56
N GLU A 29 9.65 -8.26 -11.06
CA GLU A 29 8.45 -7.80 -10.33
C GLU A 29 8.20 -8.57 -9.03
N ILE A 30 8.66 -9.82 -8.92
CA ILE A 30 8.55 -10.63 -7.70
C ILE A 30 9.72 -10.31 -6.75
N ILE A 31 10.93 -10.18 -7.30
CA ILE A 31 12.16 -9.92 -6.53
C ILE A 31 12.11 -8.56 -5.84
N TRP A 32 11.63 -7.56 -6.57
CA TRP A 32 11.59 -6.16 -6.14
C TRP A 32 10.25 -5.75 -5.54
N ARG A 33 9.29 -6.67 -5.42
CA ARG A 33 8.00 -6.38 -4.79
C ARG A 33 8.20 -5.83 -3.38
N GLN A 34 7.48 -4.75 -3.08
CA GLN A 34 7.42 -4.21 -1.72
C GLN A 34 6.96 -5.29 -0.72
N PRO A 35 7.38 -5.20 0.55
CA PRO A 35 6.88 -6.11 1.57
C PRO A 35 5.35 -5.98 1.72
N PHE A 36 4.71 -7.13 1.99
CA PHE A 36 3.29 -7.25 2.23
C PHE A 36 3.08 -7.97 3.57
N PRO A 37 2.26 -7.42 4.48
CA PRO A 37 2.13 -7.97 5.83
C PRO A 37 1.47 -9.35 5.83
N GLY A 38 1.77 -10.18 6.83
CA GLY A 38 1.20 -11.53 6.97
C GLY A 38 -0.34 -11.55 7.02
N PRO A 39 -0.99 -10.69 7.83
CA PRO A 39 -2.46 -10.51 7.81
C PRO A 39 -3.01 -9.87 6.52
N GLY A 40 -2.15 -9.43 5.61
CA GLY A 40 -2.50 -8.84 4.32
C GLY A 40 -3.35 -7.59 4.44
N LEU A 41 -4.45 -7.55 3.68
CA LEU A 41 -5.36 -6.40 3.68
C LEU A 41 -6.12 -6.20 4.99
N GLY A 42 -6.12 -7.20 5.89
CA GLY A 42 -6.82 -7.12 7.17
C GLY A 42 -6.36 -5.95 8.03
N VAL A 43 -5.04 -5.67 8.06
CA VAL A 43 -4.45 -4.53 8.81
C VAL A 43 -4.52 -3.19 8.07
N ARG A 44 -5.10 -3.20 6.86
CA ARG A 44 -5.30 -1.99 6.03
C ARG A 44 -6.76 -1.60 5.92
N ILE A 45 -7.65 -2.35 6.57
CA ILE A 45 -9.05 -2.02 6.75
C ILE A 45 -9.22 -1.73 8.23
N ILE A 46 -9.42 -0.46 8.57
CA ILE A 46 -9.62 -0.10 9.97
C ILE A 46 -10.95 -0.70 10.44
N GLY A 47 -10.91 -1.36 11.59
CA GLY A 47 -12.07 -2.04 12.19
C GLY A 47 -12.49 -3.32 11.47
N GLU A 48 -13.80 -3.55 11.35
CA GLU A 48 -14.32 -4.84 10.85
C GLU A 48 -13.96 -5.06 9.38
N VAL A 49 -13.41 -6.25 9.07
CA VAL A 49 -13.07 -6.71 7.72
C VAL A 49 -14.26 -7.45 7.11
N THR A 50 -14.80 -6.90 6.02
CA THR A 50 -15.93 -7.50 5.28
C THR A 50 -15.59 -7.67 3.79
N PRO A 51 -16.24 -8.58 3.05
CA PRO A 51 -15.97 -8.78 1.63
C PRO A 51 -16.07 -7.49 0.79
N ASP A 52 -17.06 -6.65 1.07
CA ASP A 52 -17.25 -5.37 0.36
C ASP A 52 -16.11 -4.39 0.63
N LYS A 53 -15.66 -4.28 1.89
CA LYS A 53 -14.52 -3.43 2.26
C LYS A 53 -13.23 -3.94 1.64
N VAL A 54 -13.04 -5.26 1.57
CA VAL A 54 -11.90 -5.89 0.89
C VAL A 54 -11.90 -5.56 -0.59
N ALA A 55 -13.04 -5.66 -1.28
CA ALA A 55 -13.14 -5.31 -2.70
C ALA A 55 -12.82 -3.83 -2.97
N ILE A 56 -13.36 -2.92 -2.15
CA ILE A 56 -13.05 -1.48 -2.23
C ILE A 56 -11.54 -1.25 -2.08
N LEU A 57 -10.94 -1.84 -1.04
CA LEU A 57 -9.52 -1.64 -0.77
C LEU A 57 -8.63 -2.26 -1.84
N GLN A 58 -8.98 -3.42 -2.39
CA GLN A 58 -8.23 -4.05 -3.49
C GLN A 58 -8.15 -3.14 -4.71
N ASN A 59 -9.26 -2.53 -5.11
CA ASN A 59 -9.30 -1.62 -6.25
C ASN A 59 -8.50 -0.35 -5.98
N ALA A 60 -8.64 0.24 -4.79
CA ALA A 60 -7.89 1.44 -4.41
C ALA A 60 -6.38 1.17 -4.32
N ASP A 61 -5.97 0.06 -3.70
CA ASP A 61 -4.56 -0.34 -3.56
C ASP A 61 -3.92 -0.67 -4.91
N PHE A 62 -4.68 -1.27 -5.83
CA PHE A 62 -4.24 -1.49 -7.20
C PHE A 62 -3.88 -0.17 -7.89
N ILE A 63 -4.75 0.84 -7.82
CA ILE A 63 -4.51 2.16 -8.42
C ILE A 63 -3.26 2.80 -7.81
N VAL A 64 -3.11 2.78 -6.48
CA VAL A 64 -1.91 3.34 -5.82
C VAL A 64 -0.64 2.68 -6.37
N ARG A 65 -0.58 1.35 -6.40
CA ARG A 65 0.61 0.63 -6.88
C ARG A 65 0.88 0.85 -8.36
N GLU A 66 -0.16 0.87 -9.18
CA GLU A 66 -0.05 1.08 -10.63
C GLU A 66 0.47 2.49 -10.95
N GLU A 67 0.00 3.51 -10.25
CA GLU A 67 0.45 4.88 -10.47
C GLU A 67 1.87 5.12 -9.98
N ILE A 68 2.25 4.55 -8.83
CA ILE A 68 3.63 4.57 -8.34
C ILE A 68 4.59 3.89 -9.33
N ARG A 69 4.19 2.74 -9.90
CA ARG A 69 4.94 2.06 -10.96
C ARG A 69 5.08 2.92 -12.20
N SER A 70 3.96 3.48 -12.66
CA SER A 70 3.92 4.30 -13.88
C SER A 70 4.77 5.58 -13.75
N ALA A 71 4.94 6.08 -12.52
CA ALA A 71 5.84 7.18 -12.20
C ALA A 71 7.32 6.77 -12.06
N GLY A 72 7.64 5.47 -12.14
CA GLY A 72 9.01 4.95 -12.01
C GLY A 72 9.55 4.89 -10.57
N LEU A 73 8.69 5.10 -9.56
CA LEU A 73 9.11 5.26 -8.16
C LEU A 73 9.16 3.94 -7.36
N GLU A 74 8.86 2.80 -7.99
CA GLU A 74 8.80 1.47 -7.32
C GLU A 74 10.10 1.06 -6.62
N ARG A 75 11.26 1.55 -7.07
CA ARG A 75 12.56 1.24 -6.45
C ARG A 75 12.97 2.23 -5.36
N GLU A 76 12.40 3.42 -5.37
CA GLU A 76 12.71 4.50 -4.40
C GLU A 76 11.81 4.41 -3.17
N ILE A 77 10.56 3.99 -3.37
CA ILE A 77 9.59 3.86 -2.30
C ILE A 77 9.70 2.47 -1.68
N TRP A 78 9.79 2.44 -0.34
CA TRP A 78 9.84 1.19 0.41
C TRP A 78 8.51 0.44 0.37
N GLN A 79 7.42 1.15 0.66
CA GLN A 79 6.05 0.65 0.54
C GLN A 79 5.12 1.79 0.12
N ALA A 80 4.24 1.52 -0.85
CA ALA A 80 3.08 2.35 -1.16
C ALA A 80 1.80 1.50 -1.17
N PHE A 81 0.76 1.96 -0.51
CA PHE A 81 -0.51 1.23 -0.40
C PHE A 81 -1.68 2.12 -0.02
N ALA A 82 -2.89 1.59 -0.19
CA ALA A 82 -4.11 2.19 0.32
C ALA A 82 -4.50 1.61 1.69
N VAL A 83 -5.18 2.42 2.50
CA VAL A 83 -5.84 2.03 3.75
C VAL A 83 -7.29 2.53 3.70
N LEU A 84 -8.24 1.68 4.10
CA LEU A 84 -9.65 2.02 4.17
C LEU A 84 -10.03 2.42 5.60
N ALA A 85 -10.33 3.71 5.81
CA ALA A 85 -10.71 4.19 7.12
C ALA A 85 -12.13 3.74 7.52
N ASP A 86 -12.36 3.56 8.83
CA ASP A 86 -13.68 3.24 9.35
C ASP A 86 -14.53 4.48 9.66
N ILE A 87 -14.49 5.44 8.74
CA ILE A 87 -15.35 6.61 8.77
C ILE A 87 -16.04 6.76 7.42
N ARG A 88 -17.09 7.56 7.42
CA ARG A 88 -17.74 8.02 6.20
C ARG A 88 -17.54 9.53 6.09
N SER A 89 -17.50 10.02 4.87
CA SER A 89 -17.34 11.44 4.60
C SER A 89 -18.40 11.91 3.61
N VAL A 90 -18.81 13.17 3.73
CA VAL A 90 -19.69 13.79 2.73
C VAL A 90 -18.86 14.19 1.52
N GLY A 91 -19.40 13.90 0.33
CA GLY A 91 -18.89 14.34 -0.96
C GLY A 91 -20.02 14.86 -1.84
N VAL A 92 -19.65 15.43 -2.97
CA VAL A 92 -20.58 15.79 -4.04
C VAL A 92 -20.10 15.08 -5.29
N MET A 93 -20.96 14.27 -5.89
CA MET A 93 -20.68 13.55 -7.13
C MET A 93 -21.83 13.81 -8.10
N GLY A 94 -21.53 14.44 -9.24
CA GLY A 94 -22.56 15.07 -10.05
C GLY A 94 -23.25 16.18 -9.25
N ASP A 95 -24.58 16.17 -9.22
CA ASP A 95 -25.39 17.15 -8.48
C ASP A 95 -25.93 16.61 -7.15
N GLU A 96 -25.53 15.40 -6.73
CA GLU A 96 -26.02 14.76 -5.52
C GLU A 96 -24.97 14.67 -4.41
N ARG A 97 -25.45 14.75 -3.16
CA ARG A 97 -24.62 14.52 -1.97
C ARG A 97 -24.40 13.02 -1.78
N THR A 98 -23.14 12.62 -1.64
CA THR A 98 -22.77 11.23 -1.40
C THR A 98 -22.17 11.03 -0.01
N TYR A 99 -22.31 9.81 0.51
CA TYR A 99 -21.72 9.39 1.78
C TYR A 99 -20.82 8.16 1.58
N GLY A 100 -19.59 8.44 1.11
CA GLY A 100 -18.57 7.45 0.81
C GLY A 100 -17.55 7.27 1.93
N ARG A 101 -16.63 6.32 1.74
CA ARG A 101 -15.48 6.12 2.62
C ARG A 101 -14.28 6.91 2.10
N PRO A 102 -13.43 7.47 2.97
CA PRO A 102 -12.14 7.98 2.55
C PRO A 102 -11.13 6.83 2.40
N ILE A 103 -10.27 6.95 1.40
CA ILE A 103 -9.05 6.16 1.27
C ILE A 103 -7.87 6.99 1.77
N ILE A 104 -7.04 6.38 2.60
CA ILE A 104 -5.74 6.93 3.00
C ILE A 104 -4.68 6.31 2.11
N VAL A 105 -3.93 7.13 1.39
CA VAL A 105 -2.75 6.70 0.67
C VAL A 105 -1.56 6.81 1.62
N ARG A 106 -0.81 5.72 1.75
CA ARG A 106 0.41 5.64 2.55
C ARG A 106 1.57 5.31 1.63
N ALA A 107 2.59 6.15 1.60
CA ALA A 107 3.85 5.85 0.93
C ALA A 107 5.01 6.27 1.82
N VAL A 108 5.99 5.40 1.99
CA VAL A 108 7.14 5.63 2.87
C VAL A 108 8.44 5.26 2.20
N THR A 109 9.51 5.96 2.55
CA THR A 109 10.90 5.60 2.26
C THR A 109 11.56 5.13 3.54
N SER A 110 12.38 4.08 3.46
CA SER A 110 13.06 3.51 4.62
C SER A 110 14.32 2.78 4.18
N GLU A 111 15.38 2.88 4.99
CA GLU A 111 16.62 2.14 4.79
C GLU A 111 16.61 0.77 5.51
N ASP A 112 15.96 0.69 6.68
CA ASP A 112 16.06 -0.48 7.58
C ASP A 112 14.72 -0.91 8.23
N ALA A 113 13.60 -0.32 7.83
CA ALA A 113 12.27 -0.46 8.43
C ALA A 113 12.15 -0.08 9.92
N MET A 114 13.25 0.28 10.61
CA MET A 114 13.23 0.78 11.98
C MET A 114 12.79 2.24 12.01
N THR A 115 13.29 3.03 11.06
CA THR A 115 12.83 4.41 10.80
C THR A 115 12.25 4.51 9.40
N ALA A 116 11.21 5.32 9.23
CA ALA A 116 10.62 5.55 7.91
C ALA A 116 10.12 6.98 7.81
N ASP A 117 10.42 7.64 6.70
CA ASP A 117 9.86 8.95 6.38
C ASP A 117 8.73 8.79 5.37
N TRP A 118 7.73 9.66 5.44
CA TRP A 118 6.67 9.66 4.43
C TRP A 118 7.24 10.14 3.09
N ALA A 119 6.83 9.55 1.97
CA ALA A 119 7.39 9.90 0.67
C ALA A 119 6.89 11.27 0.18
N ARG A 120 7.76 12.18 -0.24
CA ARG A 120 7.32 13.46 -0.84
C ARG A 120 6.91 13.21 -2.30
N LEU A 121 5.77 12.56 -2.51
CA LEU A 121 5.27 12.26 -3.86
C LEU A 121 4.97 13.56 -4.61
N PRO A 122 5.26 13.63 -5.93
CA PRO A 122 4.87 14.77 -6.76
C PRO A 122 3.37 15.04 -6.64
N TYR A 123 2.98 16.32 -6.55
CA TYR A 123 1.57 16.66 -6.39
C TYR A 123 0.70 16.22 -7.57
N ASP A 124 1.22 16.28 -8.79
CA ASP A 124 0.53 15.77 -9.98
C ASP A 124 0.26 14.25 -9.89
N LEU A 125 1.17 13.49 -9.26
CA LEU A 125 0.98 12.06 -9.02
C LEU A 125 -0.11 11.82 -7.95
N LEU A 126 -0.11 12.62 -6.88
CA LEU A 126 -1.16 12.55 -5.86
C LEU A 126 -2.53 12.90 -6.43
N GLU A 127 -2.61 13.92 -7.28
CA GLU A 127 -3.83 14.31 -7.99
C GLU A 127 -4.33 13.17 -8.90
N LYS A 128 -3.44 12.54 -9.66
CA LYS A 128 -3.79 11.41 -10.52
C LYS A 128 -4.30 10.21 -9.73
N ILE A 129 -3.61 9.83 -8.64
CA ILE A 129 -4.06 8.76 -7.72
C ILE A 129 -5.43 9.11 -7.15
N SER A 130 -5.60 10.33 -6.64
CA SER A 130 -6.86 10.78 -6.05
C SER A 130 -8.02 10.72 -7.04
N SER A 131 -7.81 11.25 -8.24
CA SER A 131 -8.81 11.31 -9.30
C SER A 131 -9.24 9.91 -9.75
N ARG A 132 -8.29 9.01 -9.98
CA ARG A 132 -8.59 7.63 -10.36
C ARG A 132 -9.34 6.89 -9.28
N ILE A 133 -8.90 6.98 -8.01
CA ILE A 133 -9.59 6.33 -6.89
C ILE A 133 -11.04 6.82 -6.78
N ILE A 134 -11.28 8.13 -6.86
CA ILE A 134 -12.63 8.70 -6.74
C ILE A 134 -13.53 8.28 -7.91
N ASN A 135 -13.00 8.22 -9.13
CA ASN A 135 -13.78 7.94 -10.34
C ASN A 135 -13.98 6.44 -10.61
N GLU A 136 -13.02 5.59 -10.23
CA GLU A 136 -13.00 4.16 -10.56
C GLU A 136 -13.48 3.27 -9.40
N VAL A 137 -13.37 3.74 -8.14
CA VAL A 137 -13.69 2.92 -6.95
C VAL A 137 -15.03 3.33 -6.35
N ALA A 138 -16.06 2.52 -6.63
CA ALA A 138 -17.40 2.74 -6.09
C ALA A 138 -17.40 2.79 -4.55
N GLY A 139 -18.11 3.78 -4.00
CA GLY A 139 -18.24 3.97 -2.55
C GLY A 139 -17.09 4.75 -1.89
N VAL A 140 -16.09 5.18 -2.65
CA VAL A 140 -15.04 6.11 -2.20
C VAL A 140 -15.37 7.52 -2.69
N ASN A 141 -15.18 8.53 -1.83
CA ASN A 141 -15.46 9.92 -2.21
C ASN A 141 -14.46 10.93 -1.68
N ARG A 142 -13.36 10.44 -1.10
CA ARG A 142 -12.30 11.26 -0.54
C ARG A 142 -11.03 10.45 -0.53
N VAL A 143 -9.92 11.13 -0.82
CA VAL A 143 -8.59 10.56 -0.70
C VAL A 143 -7.76 11.51 0.17
N VAL A 144 -7.00 10.94 1.09
CA VAL A 144 -6.06 11.67 1.94
C VAL A 144 -4.68 11.03 1.82
N TYR A 145 -3.63 11.80 2.10
CA TYR A 145 -2.26 11.30 2.10
C TYR A 145 -1.68 11.37 3.50
N ASP A 146 -1.13 10.26 4.00
CA ASP A 146 -0.55 10.19 5.33
C ASP A 146 0.90 10.69 5.34
N VAL A 147 1.08 11.89 5.91
CA VAL A 147 2.34 12.63 6.03
C VAL A 147 3.03 12.44 7.39
N THR A 148 2.73 11.35 8.10
CA THR A 148 3.31 11.06 9.43
C THR A 148 4.54 10.16 9.30
N SER A 149 5.71 10.57 9.79
CA SER A 149 6.91 9.72 9.82
C SER A 149 6.83 8.67 10.95
N LYS A 150 7.66 7.63 10.86
CA LYS A 150 7.93 6.66 11.93
C LYS A 150 9.31 6.98 12.53
N PRO A 151 9.38 7.40 13.80
CA PRO A 151 8.30 7.78 14.74
C PRO A 151 7.66 9.16 14.42
N PRO A 152 6.48 9.52 14.99
CA PRO A 152 5.72 8.81 16.04
C PRO A 152 4.73 7.78 15.50
N GLY A 153 4.44 7.78 14.20
CA GLY A 153 3.54 6.80 13.59
C GLY A 153 4.22 5.46 13.34
N THR A 154 3.46 4.54 12.77
CA THR A 154 3.94 3.29 12.18
C THR A 154 3.79 3.33 10.66
N ILE A 155 4.29 2.30 9.95
CA ILE A 155 4.10 2.21 8.49
C ILE A 155 2.64 1.83 8.20
N GLU A 156 2.18 0.71 8.76
CA GLU A 156 0.79 0.28 8.73
C GLU A 156 -0.03 1.06 9.78
N TRP A 157 -1.35 1.05 9.65
CA TRP A 157 -2.27 1.74 10.55
C TRP A 157 -2.84 0.85 11.67
N GLU A 158 -2.74 -0.47 11.54
CA GLU A 158 -3.08 -1.49 12.56
C GLU A 158 -2.05 -2.62 12.59
#